data_AF-H6U5A9-F1
#
_entry.id   AF-H6U5A9-F1
#
_cell.length_a   1.000
_cell.length_b   1.000
_cell.length_c   1.000
_cell.angle_alpha   90.00
_cell.angle_beta   90.00
_cell.angle_gamma   90.00
#
_symmetry.space_group_name_H-M   'P 1'
#
loop_
_entity.id
_entity.type
_entity.pdbx_description
1 polymer ?
#
loop_
_entity_poly.entity_id
_entity_poly.type
_entity_poly.pdbx_seq_one_letter_code
_entity_poly.pdbx_strand_id
1 'polypeptide(L)'
;IPRSYFLGHHRAGLKKMQNMLSSIDYVVECRDYRVPVTSINPMFEEALGKTRRLIVYTKRDLGAVSGSSAQQQAEKRIRNFDKNSAVFFVSSSSRPDVSSILKHLRNDAEGPDKLVGCRVMVVGMPNVGKSTLINNLRNQGVHKAKAVQTGGQPGITRKIGTPVKIIERENGSHVYVLDTPGVFMPYVPDAENMLKLAL
;
A
#
# COMPACT_ATOMS: atom_id res chain seq x y z
N ILE A 1 23.07 2.94 11.69
CA ILE A 1 22.06 2.33 12.60
C ILE A 1 22.40 0.85 12.72
N PRO A 2 22.52 0.27 13.94
CA PRO A 2 23.00 -1.10 14.10
C PRO A 2 22.00 -2.10 13.51
N ARG A 3 22.49 -3.09 12.73
CA ARG A 3 21.67 -4.15 12.10
C ARG A 3 20.79 -4.90 13.11
N SER A 4 21.26 -5.09 14.35
CA SER A 4 20.55 -5.83 15.40
C SER A 4 19.29 -5.14 15.90
N TYR A 5 19.30 -3.79 15.96
CA TYR A 5 18.13 -3.02 16.40
C TYR A 5 16.99 -3.14 15.39
N PHE A 6 17.32 -3.20 14.10
CA PHE A 6 16.33 -3.33 13.04
C PHE A 6 15.59 -4.67 13.08
N LEU A 7 16.28 -5.82 13.14
CA LEU A 7 15.70 -7.18 13.15
C LEU A 7 14.64 -7.43 14.24
N GLY A 8 14.85 -6.93 15.46
CA GLY A 8 13.88 -7.10 16.56
C GLY A 8 12.59 -6.30 16.35
N HIS A 9 12.71 -5.05 15.92
CA HIS A 9 11.56 -4.18 15.64
C HIS A 9 10.74 -4.67 14.43
N HIS A 10 11.38 -5.27 13.43
CA HIS A 10 10.70 -5.88 12.28
C HIS A 10 9.76 -7.02 12.68
N ARG A 11 10.25 -7.96 13.50
CA ARG A 11 9.45 -9.10 13.97
C ARG A 11 8.26 -8.65 14.80
N ALA A 12 8.45 -7.66 15.67
CA ALA A 12 7.37 -7.08 16.46
C ALA A 12 6.32 -6.39 15.57
N GLY A 13 6.75 -5.64 14.55
CA GLY A 13 5.88 -5.01 13.56
C GLY A 13 5.06 -6.03 12.75
N LEU A 14 5.70 -7.12 12.31
CA LEU A 14 5.02 -8.19 11.58
C LEU A 14 3.98 -8.91 12.44
N LYS A 15 4.35 -9.27 13.68
CA LYS A 15 3.43 -9.92 14.61
C LYS A 15 2.23 -9.02 14.92
N LYS A 16 2.47 -7.71 15.10
CA LYS A 16 1.39 -6.74 15.31
C LYS A 16 0.47 -6.64 14.09
N MET A 17 1.02 -6.63 12.88
CA MET A 17 0.24 -6.67 11.64
C MET A 17 -0.59 -7.94 11.56
N GLN A 18 0.01 -9.11 11.78
CA GLN A 18 -0.68 -10.40 11.76
C GLN A 18 -1.85 -10.44 12.74
N ASN A 19 -1.68 -9.89 13.94
CA ASN A 19 -2.76 -9.77 14.92
C ASN A 19 -3.91 -8.86 14.45
N MET A 20 -3.62 -7.86 13.60
CA MET A 20 -4.65 -6.97 13.06
C MET A 20 -5.41 -7.61 11.89
N LEU A 21 -4.77 -8.52 11.13
CA LEU A 21 -5.34 -9.13 9.91
C LEU A 21 -6.68 -9.81 10.11
N SER A 22 -6.97 -10.34 11.30
CA SER A 22 -8.28 -10.96 11.61
C SER A 22 -9.45 -10.00 11.50
N SER A 23 -9.18 -8.69 11.55
CA SER A 23 -10.17 -7.62 11.44
C SER A 23 -10.05 -6.82 10.14
N ILE A 24 -9.22 -7.28 9.19
CA ILE A 24 -8.97 -6.63 7.91
C ILE A 24 -9.61 -7.44 6.78
N ASP A 25 -10.33 -6.75 5.92
CA ASP A 25 -11.01 -7.36 4.77
C ASP A 25 -10.10 -7.35 3.54
N TYR A 26 -9.33 -6.27 3.38
CA TYR A 26 -8.42 -6.03 2.26
C TYR A 26 -7.07 -5.50 2.70
N VAL A 27 -6.02 -6.00 2.07
CA VAL A 27 -4.67 -5.45 2.16
C VAL A 27 -4.34 -4.73 0.87
N VAL A 28 -3.91 -3.47 0.99
CA VAL A 28 -3.32 -2.69 -0.09
C VAL A 28 -1.80 -2.76 0.08
N GLU A 29 -1.14 -3.51 -0.77
CA GLU A 29 0.32 -3.66 -0.77
C GLU A 29 0.94 -2.64 -1.72
N CYS A 30 1.64 -1.66 -1.15
CA CYS A 30 2.35 -0.64 -1.91
C CYS A 30 3.75 -1.11 -2.30
N ARG A 31 4.04 -1.05 -3.61
CA ARG A 31 5.33 -1.37 -4.25
C ARG A 31 5.86 -0.17 -5.04
N ASP A 32 7.16 -0.10 -5.30
CA ASP A 32 7.76 1.02 -6.04
C ASP A 32 7.81 0.68 -7.53
N TYR A 33 7.15 1.49 -8.37
CA TYR A 33 7.08 1.26 -9.81
C TYR A 33 8.45 1.24 -10.50
N ARG A 34 9.45 1.96 -9.95
CA ARG A 34 10.80 2.02 -10.51
C ARG A 34 11.55 0.69 -10.37
N VAL A 35 11.21 -0.09 -9.35
CA VAL A 35 11.89 -1.33 -8.98
C VAL A 35 10.84 -2.41 -8.64
N PRO A 36 10.02 -2.85 -9.62
CA PRO A 36 8.84 -3.64 -9.35
C PRO A 36 9.15 -5.02 -8.76
N VAL A 37 10.25 -5.65 -9.18
CA VAL A 37 10.69 -6.96 -8.67
C VAL A 37 11.30 -6.83 -7.28
N THR A 38 12.18 -5.84 -7.06
CA THR A 38 12.87 -5.63 -5.77
C THR A 38 11.93 -5.15 -4.67
N SER A 39 10.83 -4.49 -5.03
CA SER A 39 9.83 -4.03 -4.07
C SER A 39 8.85 -5.12 -3.60
N ILE A 40 8.94 -6.33 -4.17
CA ILE A 40 8.24 -7.51 -3.66
C ILE A 40 8.88 -7.94 -2.34
N ASN A 41 8.05 -8.13 -1.32
CA ASN A 41 8.51 -8.57 -0.01
C ASN A 41 8.02 -9.99 0.28
N PRO A 42 8.89 -11.02 0.21
CA PRO A 42 8.54 -12.40 0.53
C PRO A 42 7.96 -12.60 1.93
N MET A 43 8.30 -11.73 2.90
CA MET A 43 7.75 -11.83 4.25
C MET A 43 6.26 -11.45 4.30
N PHE A 44 5.75 -10.69 3.32
CA PHE A 44 4.31 -10.46 3.17
C PHE A 44 3.59 -11.66 2.56
N GLU A 45 4.24 -12.43 1.70
CA GLU A 45 3.65 -13.64 1.14
C GLU A 45 3.23 -14.62 2.24
N GLU A 46 4.13 -14.83 3.22
CA GLU A 46 3.84 -15.65 4.40
C GLU A 46 2.88 -14.95 5.36
N ALA A 47 3.14 -13.69 5.72
CA ALA A 47 2.44 -13.05 6.83
C ALA A 47 1.01 -12.61 6.52
N LEU A 48 0.71 -12.27 5.26
CA LEU A 48 -0.64 -11.86 4.85
C LEU A 48 -1.57 -13.07 4.64
N GLY A 49 -1.02 -14.29 4.56
CA GLY A 49 -1.77 -15.53 4.40
C GLY A 49 -2.80 -15.44 3.27
N LYS A 50 -4.06 -15.76 3.60
CA LYS A 50 -5.20 -15.76 2.66
C LYS A 50 -5.96 -14.42 2.60
N THR A 51 -5.51 -13.38 3.30
CA THR A 51 -6.17 -12.07 3.25
C THR A 51 -6.07 -11.51 1.83
N ARG A 52 -7.19 -10.97 1.32
CA ARG A 52 -7.27 -10.46 -0.05
C ARG A 52 -6.33 -9.28 -0.25
N ARG A 53 -5.70 -9.22 -1.44
CA ARG A 53 -4.63 -8.27 -1.74
C ARG A 53 -4.92 -7.45 -2.99
N LEU A 54 -4.70 -6.16 -2.85
CA LEU A 54 -4.62 -5.17 -3.92
C LEU A 54 -3.17 -4.72 -4.04
N ILE A 55 -2.53 -4.93 -5.19
CA ILE A 55 -1.16 -4.48 -5.41
C ILE A 55 -1.17 -3.09 -6.04
N VAL A 56 -0.49 -2.14 -5.41
CA VAL A 56 -0.41 -0.75 -5.88
C VAL A 56 1.05 -0.36 -6.09
N TYR A 57 1.45 -0.26 -7.36
CA TYR A 57 2.75 0.29 -7.73
C TYR A 57 2.68 1.82 -7.72
N THR A 58 3.25 2.44 -6.70
CA THR A 58 3.34 3.89 -6.51
C THR A 58 4.53 4.47 -7.28
N LYS A 59 4.61 5.80 -7.36
CA LYS A 59 5.67 6.55 -8.06
C LYS A 59 5.74 6.22 -9.55
N ARG A 60 4.60 5.90 -10.17
CA ARG A 60 4.49 5.59 -11.60
C ARG A 60 5.08 6.70 -12.48
N ASP A 61 4.94 7.96 -12.03
CA ASP A 61 5.47 9.17 -12.66
C ASP A 61 7.01 9.23 -12.72
N LEU A 62 7.71 8.48 -11.88
CA LEU A 62 9.17 8.43 -11.86
C LEU A 62 9.76 7.30 -12.73
N GLY A 63 8.91 6.56 -13.45
CA GLY A 63 9.35 5.52 -14.38
C GLY A 63 9.46 6.00 -15.82
N ALA A 64 8.95 5.19 -16.75
CA ALA A 64 8.89 5.56 -18.17
C ALA A 64 7.95 6.75 -18.42
N VAL A 65 8.20 7.49 -19.50
CA VAL A 65 7.38 8.64 -19.92
C VAL A 65 5.91 8.24 -20.03
N SER A 66 5.04 9.05 -19.42
CA SER A 66 3.60 8.82 -19.37
C SER A 66 3.00 8.67 -20.78
N GLY A 67 2.22 7.61 -20.99
CA GLY A 67 1.55 7.30 -22.26
C GLY A 67 2.44 6.59 -23.29
N SER A 68 3.74 6.46 -23.05
CA SER A 68 4.66 5.81 -24.00
C SER A 68 4.39 4.32 -24.18
N SER A 69 4.76 3.79 -25.34
CA SER A 69 4.73 2.34 -25.62
C SER A 69 5.60 1.55 -24.63
N ALA A 70 6.73 2.13 -24.20
CA ALA A 70 7.61 1.55 -23.19
C ALA A 70 6.90 1.39 -21.83
N GLN A 71 6.14 2.40 -21.39
CA GLN A 71 5.34 2.32 -20.16
C GLN A 71 4.30 1.20 -20.25
N GLN A 72 3.55 1.14 -21.36
CA GLN A 72 2.51 0.13 -21.56
C GLN A 72 3.09 -1.29 -21.55
N GLN A 73 4.25 -1.49 -22.20
CA GLN A 73 4.96 -2.77 -22.18
C GLN A 73 5.48 -3.13 -20.79
N ALA A 74 6.02 -2.17 -20.04
CA ALA A 74 6.48 -2.37 -18.68
C ALA A 74 5.32 -2.75 -17.76
N GLU A 75 4.21 -2.02 -17.78
CA GLU A 75 3.01 -2.32 -16.99
C GLU A 75 2.43 -3.70 -17.33
N LYS A 76 2.40 -4.08 -18.61
CA LYS A 76 1.98 -5.43 -19.03
C LYS A 76 2.88 -6.52 -18.43
N ARG A 77 4.20 -6.31 -18.39
CA ARG A 77 5.14 -7.25 -17.77
C ARG A 77 4.97 -7.31 -16.25
N ILE A 78 4.82 -6.15 -15.60
CA ILE A 78 4.65 -6.07 -14.14
C ILE A 78 3.39 -6.81 -13.68
N ARG A 79 2.28 -6.67 -14.41
CA ARG A 79 1.03 -7.42 -14.12
C ARG A 79 1.22 -8.95 -14.12
N ASN A 80 2.21 -9.46 -14.86
CA ASN A 80 2.49 -10.90 -14.87
C ASN A 80 3.13 -11.42 -13.58
N PHE A 81 3.68 -10.54 -12.72
CA PHE A 81 4.21 -10.94 -11.41
C PHE A 81 3.09 -11.22 -10.40
N ASP A 82 1.93 -10.57 -10.55
CA ASP A 82 0.83 -10.58 -9.57
C ASP A 82 -0.49 -11.06 -10.20
N LYS A 83 -0.46 -12.19 -10.93
CA LYS A 83 -1.61 -12.67 -11.74
C LYS A 83 -2.91 -12.90 -10.96
N ASN A 84 -2.79 -13.16 -9.65
CA ASN A 84 -3.91 -13.50 -8.78
C ASN A 84 -4.43 -12.29 -7.98
N SER A 85 -3.92 -11.09 -8.24
CA SER A 85 -4.29 -9.89 -7.50
C SER A 85 -4.63 -8.75 -8.45
N ALA A 86 -5.52 -7.87 -8.02
CA ALA A 86 -5.78 -6.66 -8.78
C ALA A 86 -4.58 -5.72 -8.67
N VAL A 87 -4.07 -5.24 -9.82
CA VAL A 87 -2.85 -4.43 -9.90
C VAL A 87 -3.18 -3.03 -10.40
N PHE A 88 -2.69 -2.03 -9.66
CA PHE A 88 -2.85 -0.60 -9.97
C PHE A 88 -1.49 0.08 -10.06
N PHE A 89 -1.40 1.04 -10.98
CA PHE A 89 -0.23 1.90 -11.14
C PHE A 89 -0.65 3.33 -10.81
N VAL A 90 0.06 3.98 -9.89
CA VAL A 90 -0.37 5.27 -9.35
C VAL A 90 0.78 6.27 -9.36
N SER A 91 0.52 7.39 -10.02
CA SER A 91 1.29 8.62 -9.83
C SER A 91 0.66 9.45 -8.71
N SER A 92 1.48 10.02 -7.81
CA SER A 92 0.98 10.75 -6.65
C SER A 92 0.11 11.97 -6.99
N SER A 93 0.28 12.53 -8.18
CA SER A 93 -0.46 13.67 -8.72
C SER A 93 -1.67 13.28 -9.58
N SER A 94 -1.82 12.01 -9.95
CA SER A 94 -2.87 11.56 -10.87
C SER A 94 -4.17 11.26 -10.13
N ARG A 95 -5.19 12.10 -10.34
CA ARG A 95 -6.54 11.85 -9.84
C ARG A 95 -7.20 10.61 -10.44
N PRO A 96 -7.13 10.38 -11.77
CA PRO A 96 -7.70 9.17 -12.39
C PRO A 96 -7.15 7.87 -11.80
N ASP A 97 -5.84 7.80 -11.54
CA ASP A 97 -5.20 6.60 -10.98
C ASP A 97 -5.79 6.25 -9.61
N VAL A 98 -5.89 7.24 -8.71
CA VAL A 98 -6.46 7.06 -7.37
C VAL A 98 -7.96 6.74 -7.42
N SER A 99 -8.70 7.39 -8.33
CA SER A 99 -10.13 7.12 -8.54
C SER A 99 -10.40 5.68 -8.97
N SER A 100 -9.50 5.06 -9.74
CA SER A 100 -9.63 3.65 -10.15
C SER A 100 -9.54 2.68 -8.96
N ILE A 101 -8.68 2.97 -7.97
CA ILE A 101 -8.59 2.21 -6.72
C ILE A 101 -9.87 2.38 -5.90
N LEU A 102 -10.36 3.60 -5.74
CA LEU A 102 -11.61 3.86 -5.01
C LEU A 102 -12.80 3.16 -5.66
N LYS A 103 -12.86 3.16 -7.00
CA LYS A 103 -13.90 2.44 -7.75
C LYS A 103 -13.81 0.93 -7.49
N HIS A 104 -12.62 0.36 -7.49
CA HIS A 104 -12.42 -1.06 -7.16
C HIS A 104 -12.90 -1.37 -5.73
N LEU A 105 -12.42 -0.62 -4.72
CA LEU A 105 -12.84 -0.81 -3.32
C LEU A 105 -14.34 -0.55 -3.07
N ARG A 106 -15.00 0.26 -3.91
CA ARG A 106 -16.46 0.46 -3.88
C ARG A 106 -17.22 -0.72 -4.49
N ASN A 107 -16.74 -1.21 -5.62
CA ASN A 107 -17.46 -2.16 -6.46
C ASN A 107 -17.16 -3.61 -6.13
N ASP A 108 -16.11 -3.89 -5.38
CA ASP A 108 -15.74 -5.26 -5.04
C ASP A 108 -16.88 -5.93 -4.26
N ALA A 109 -17.60 -6.81 -4.97
CA ALA A 109 -18.84 -7.44 -4.55
C ALA A 109 -18.62 -8.58 -3.55
N GLU A 110 -17.37 -9.01 -3.39
CA GLU A 110 -17.01 -10.12 -2.52
C GLU A 110 -16.56 -9.65 -1.12
N GLY A 111 -16.38 -8.34 -0.90
CA GLY A 111 -16.05 -7.80 0.43
C GLY A 111 -17.13 -8.17 1.46
N PRO A 112 -16.77 -8.51 2.71
CA PRO A 112 -17.72 -8.99 3.70
C PRO A 112 -18.79 -7.92 3.92
N ASP A 113 -20.03 -8.33 3.67
CA ASP A 113 -21.28 -7.57 3.79
C ASP A 113 -21.21 -6.08 3.43
N LYS A 114 -21.88 -5.70 2.34
CA LYS A 114 -22.16 -4.29 1.98
C LYS A 114 -22.83 -3.48 3.12
N LEU A 115 -23.28 -4.14 4.18
CA LEU A 115 -23.93 -3.60 5.37
C LEU A 115 -22.94 -3.24 6.49
N VAL A 116 -21.77 -3.88 6.56
CA VAL A 116 -20.76 -3.65 7.61
C VAL A 116 -19.55 -2.98 6.95
N GLY A 117 -19.03 -1.89 7.51
CA GLY A 117 -17.94 -1.13 6.88
C GLY A 117 -16.70 -1.99 6.57
N CYS A 118 -16.01 -1.70 5.47
CA CYS A 118 -14.82 -2.43 5.02
C CYS A 118 -13.53 -1.83 5.64
N ARG A 119 -12.68 -2.69 6.18
CA ARG A 119 -11.40 -2.34 6.80
C ARG A 119 -10.26 -2.73 5.88
N VAL A 120 -9.52 -1.71 5.45
CA VAL A 120 -8.37 -1.83 4.58
C VAL A 120 -7.09 -1.59 5.39
N MET A 121 -6.08 -2.42 5.20
CA MET A 121 -4.74 -2.18 5.74
C MET A 121 -3.78 -1.84 4.62
N VAL A 122 -2.99 -0.77 4.78
CA VAL A 122 -1.96 -0.39 3.79
C VAL A 122 -0.59 -0.83 4.28
N VAL A 123 0.07 -1.70 3.53
CA VAL A 123 1.40 -2.25 3.83
C VAL A 123 2.38 -1.93 2.70
N GLY A 124 3.69 -2.13 2.93
CA GLY A 124 4.71 -1.84 1.93
C GLY A 124 6.02 -1.36 2.52
N MET A 125 7.05 -1.36 1.69
CA MET A 125 8.40 -0.91 2.05
C MET A 125 8.43 0.55 2.58
N PRO A 126 9.44 0.94 3.37
CA PRO A 126 9.64 2.33 3.77
C PRO A 126 9.72 3.24 2.55
N ASN A 127 9.22 4.48 2.65
CA ASN A 127 9.30 5.49 1.59
C ASN A 127 8.72 5.10 0.22
N VAL A 128 8.00 3.98 0.13
CA VAL A 128 7.33 3.56 -1.11
C VAL A 128 6.19 4.52 -1.50
N GLY A 129 5.63 5.27 -0.55
CA GLY A 129 4.57 6.26 -0.81
C GLY A 129 3.23 5.96 -0.16
N LYS A 130 3.20 5.07 0.86
CA LYS A 130 1.98 4.71 1.62
C LYS A 130 1.21 5.93 2.13
N SER A 131 1.86 6.81 2.90
CA SER A 131 1.20 8.00 3.48
C SER A 131 0.64 8.94 2.40
N THR A 132 1.34 9.08 1.28
CA THR A 132 0.86 9.85 0.12
C THR A 132 -0.38 9.21 -0.49
N LEU A 133 -0.36 7.89 -0.71
CA LEU A 133 -1.51 7.14 -1.21
C LEU A 133 -2.72 7.26 -0.26
N ILE A 134 -2.53 7.09 1.05
CA ILE A 134 -3.60 7.21 2.05
C ILE A 134 -4.25 8.59 2.01
N ASN A 135 -3.43 9.65 1.98
CA ASN A 135 -3.93 11.02 1.90
C ASN A 135 -4.69 11.28 0.59
N ASN A 136 -4.21 10.75 -0.54
CA ASN A 136 -4.88 10.89 -1.83
C ASN A 136 -6.22 10.15 -1.85
N LEU A 137 -6.27 8.92 -1.33
CA LEU A 137 -7.50 8.14 -1.20
C LEU A 137 -8.52 8.86 -0.31
N ARG A 138 -8.09 9.41 0.84
CA ARG A 138 -8.95 10.21 1.72
C ARG A 138 -9.47 11.46 1.03
N ASN A 139 -8.59 12.22 0.39
CA ASN A 139 -8.97 13.48 -0.24
C ASN A 139 -9.97 13.27 -1.37
N GLN A 140 -9.79 12.24 -2.20
CA GLN A 140 -10.70 11.98 -3.32
C GLN A 140 -11.98 11.24 -2.91
N GLY A 141 -11.90 10.35 -1.93
CA GLY A 141 -13.05 9.51 -1.57
C GLY A 141 -13.99 10.11 -0.54
N VAL A 142 -13.53 11.06 0.29
CA VAL A 142 -14.36 11.77 1.29
C VAL A 142 -14.14 13.28 1.34
N HIS A 143 -13.37 13.88 0.41
CA HIS A 143 -13.15 15.33 0.34
C HIS A 143 -12.61 16.00 1.62
N LYS A 144 -11.84 15.26 2.43
CA LYS A 144 -11.22 15.78 3.65
C LYS A 144 -9.72 16.07 3.47
N ALA A 145 -9.15 16.84 4.40
CA ALA A 145 -7.75 17.25 4.42
C ALA A 145 -6.74 16.05 4.52
N LYS A 146 -5.45 16.30 4.73
CA LYS A 146 -4.50 15.21 5.01
C LYS A 146 -4.75 14.61 6.40
N ALA A 147 -4.63 13.29 6.54
CA ALA A 147 -4.75 12.60 7.83
C ALA A 147 -3.42 12.03 8.32
N VAL A 148 -2.48 11.76 7.41
CA VAL A 148 -1.17 11.18 7.71
C VAL A 148 -0.08 12.16 7.32
N GLN A 149 0.95 12.33 8.16
CA GLN A 149 2.11 13.16 7.82
C GLN A 149 2.94 12.50 6.70
N THR A 150 3.42 13.30 5.75
CA THR A 150 4.23 12.85 4.61
C THR A 150 5.63 13.46 4.70
N GLY A 151 6.69 12.66 4.54
CA GLY A 151 8.09 13.12 4.47
C GLY A 151 9.04 11.98 4.12
N GLY A 152 10.27 12.30 3.72
CA GLY A 152 11.26 11.32 3.24
C GLY A 152 12.02 10.55 4.33
N GLN A 153 11.89 10.92 5.60
CA GLN A 153 12.54 10.22 6.69
C GLN A 153 11.73 8.97 7.11
N PRO A 154 12.34 7.77 7.16
CA PRO A 154 11.69 6.59 7.72
C PRO A 154 11.22 6.84 9.16
N GLY A 155 10.00 6.40 9.51
CA GLY A 155 9.48 6.47 10.88
C GLY A 155 8.77 7.78 11.28
N ILE A 156 8.41 8.65 10.32
CA ILE A 156 7.59 9.85 10.59
C ILE A 156 6.19 9.50 11.09
N THR A 157 5.58 8.44 10.55
CA THR A 157 4.34 7.93 11.13
C THR A 157 4.69 7.25 12.46
N ARG A 158 4.26 7.83 13.59
CA ARG A 158 4.66 7.39 14.95
C ARG A 158 3.55 6.73 15.77
N LYS A 159 2.28 6.76 15.33
CA LYS A 159 1.13 6.18 16.06
C LYS A 159 0.30 5.26 15.18
N ILE A 160 0.29 3.96 15.50
CA ILE A 160 -0.73 3.03 14.99
C ILE A 160 -1.99 3.37 15.77
N GLY A 161 -3.10 3.71 15.12
CA GLY A 161 -4.39 3.62 15.82
C GLY A 161 -5.42 4.72 15.60
N THR A 162 -5.52 5.33 14.43
CA THR A 162 -6.81 5.95 14.07
C THR A 162 -7.19 5.51 12.66
N PRO A 163 -8.28 4.74 12.49
CA PRO A 163 -8.77 4.37 11.18
C PRO A 163 -9.07 5.64 10.36
N VAL A 164 -8.45 5.78 9.20
CA VAL A 164 -8.65 6.90 8.28
C VAL A 164 -9.80 6.55 7.35
N LYS A 165 -10.96 7.20 7.49
CA LYS A 165 -12.06 7.02 6.54
C LYS A 165 -11.62 7.49 5.15
N ILE A 166 -11.72 6.62 4.14
CA ILE A 166 -11.40 6.91 2.74
C ILE A 166 -12.60 6.83 1.80
N ILE A 167 -13.67 6.11 2.17
CA ILE A 167 -14.92 6.08 1.39
C ILE A 167 -16.09 6.22 2.36
N GLU A 168 -17.03 7.08 1.98
CA GLU A 168 -18.33 7.24 2.61
C GLU A 168 -19.40 6.68 1.66
N ARG A 169 -20.16 5.67 2.10
CA ARG A 169 -21.33 5.16 1.38
C ARG A 169 -22.59 5.61 2.12
N GLU A 170 -23.65 5.86 1.37
CA GLU A 170 -24.92 6.39 1.88
C GLU A 170 -25.61 5.40 2.85
N ASN A 171 -25.36 4.11 2.70
CA ASN A 171 -25.90 3.06 3.56
C ASN A 171 -25.17 2.91 4.91
N GLY A 172 -24.28 3.84 5.27
CA GLY A 172 -23.51 3.80 6.53
C GLY A 172 -22.29 2.87 6.54
N SER A 173 -22.10 2.04 5.51
CA SER A 173 -20.88 1.24 5.37
C SER A 173 -19.73 2.13 4.86
N HIS A 174 -18.69 2.29 5.67
CA HIS A 174 -17.53 3.13 5.32
C HIS A 174 -16.31 2.26 5.03
N VAL A 175 -15.39 2.77 4.22
CA VAL A 175 -14.08 2.14 4.07
C VAL A 175 -13.06 2.90 4.90
N TYR A 176 -12.40 2.19 5.81
CA TYR A 176 -11.36 2.75 6.66
C TYR A 176 -10.01 2.17 6.29
N VAL A 177 -8.99 3.02 6.23
CA VAL A 177 -7.60 2.61 6.15
C VAL A 177 -7.01 2.62 7.55
N LEU A 178 -6.57 1.45 7.99
CA LEU A 178 -5.67 1.34 9.12
C LEU A 178 -4.26 1.63 8.61
N ASP A 179 -3.81 2.86 8.87
CA ASP A 179 -2.40 3.20 8.68
C ASP A 179 -1.61 2.42 9.74
N THR A 180 -0.71 1.58 9.25
CA THR A 180 0.26 0.88 10.09
C THR A 180 1.61 1.58 9.91
N PRO A 181 1.89 2.62 10.70
CA PRO A 181 3.13 3.41 10.68
C PRO A 181 4.44 2.65 10.54
N GLY A 182 4.43 1.37 10.96
CA GLY A 182 5.59 0.52 11.01
C GLY A 182 5.28 -0.95 10.80
N VAL A 183 4.53 -1.33 9.76
CA VAL A 183 4.87 -2.60 9.09
C VAL A 183 6.13 -2.35 8.26
N PHE A 184 7.18 -2.07 9.01
CA PHE A 184 8.52 -1.84 8.56
C PHE A 184 9.09 -3.22 8.31
N MET A 185 9.06 -3.68 7.06
CA MET A 185 9.68 -4.94 6.68
C MET A 185 10.55 -4.71 5.44
N PRO A 186 11.78 -4.20 5.59
CA PRO A 186 12.78 -4.30 4.56
C PRO A 186 13.14 -5.77 4.42
N TYR A 187 12.73 -6.36 3.31
CA TYR A 187 13.37 -7.56 2.83
C TYR A 187 14.71 -7.15 2.22
N VAL A 188 15.81 -7.55 2.87
CA VAL A 188 17.17 -7.22 2.44
C VAL A 188 17.87 -8.52 2.07
N PRO A 189 17.75 -9.00 0.82
CA PRO A 189 18.57 -10.11 0.38
C PRO A 189 20.03 -9.69 0.18
N ASP A 190 20.29 -8.40 -0.14
CA ASP A 190 21.62 -7.84 -0.39
C ASP A 190 21.66 -6.28 -0.27
N ALA A 191 22.84 -5.71 0.00
CA ALA A 191 23.11 -4.28 0.13
C ALA A 191 22.82 -3.47 -1.14
N GLU A 192 22.98 -4.05 -2.34
CA GLU A 192 22.70 -3.36 -3.61
C GLU A 192 21.20 -3.06 -3.76
N ASN A 193 20.34 -4.02 -3.37
CA ASN A 193 18.89 -3.84 -3.39
C ASN A 193 18.43 -2.78 -2.39
N MET A 194 19.12 -2.66 -1.25
CA MET A 194 18.88 -1.57 -0.28
C MET A 194 19.18 -0.21 -0.90
N LEU A 195 20.29 -0.07 -1.65
CA LEU A 195 20.63 1.20 -2.30
C LEU A 195 19.56 1.63 -3.32
N LYS A 196 19.06 0.67 -4.12
CA LYS A 196 17.98 0.89 -5.10
C LYS A 196 16.67 1.33 -4.46
N LEU A 197 16.43 0.97 -3.20
CA LEU A 197 15.22 1.30 -2.44
C LEU A 197 15.34 2.59 -1.60
N ALA A 198 16.56 3.03 -1.29
CA ALA A 198 16.83 4.24 -0.51
C ALA A 198 16.84 5.52 -1.36
N LEU A 199 17.01 5.39 -2.68
CA LEU A 199 16.96 6.45 -3.70
C LEU A 199 15.56 6.56 -4.34
#